data_AF-A0A816ZIQ2-F1
#
_entry.id   AF-A0A816ZIQ2-F1
#
_cell.length_a   1.000
_cell.length_b   1.000
_cell.length_c   1.000
_cell.angle_alpha   90.00
_cell.angle_beta   90.00
_cell.angle_gamma   90.00
#
_symmetry.space_group_name_H-M   'P 1'
#
loop_
_entity.id
_entity.type
_entity.pdbx_description
1 polymer ?
#
loop_
_entity_poly.entity_id
_entity_poly.type
_entity_poly.pdbx_seq_one_letter_code
_entity_poly.pdbx_strand_id
1 'polypeptide(L)'
;MELRRDMLSMYLKRILTQRDWNDTFLQYLSQIGKIHTDQAGSASINVDYMHINALLGYLEHLLIDVLCTTDTIDEKTKRGILMAVNKLFWIQNDFFTMHYLISVKASTPSRKTSETEKTTKCCWI
;
A
#
# COMPACT_ATOMS: atom_id res chain seq x y z
N MET A 1 -2.40 -24.86 8.78
CA MET A 1 -2.60 -24.20 7.46
C MET A 1 -3.36 -22.87 7.58
N GLU A 2 -3.50 -22.29 8.78
CA GLU A 2 -4.41 -21.15 9.05
C GLU A 2 -3.73 -19.77 9.16
N LEU A 3 -2.40 -19.68 9.01
CA LEU A 3 -1.66 -18.46 9.35
C LEU A 3 -2.12 -17.19 8.61
N ARG A 4 -2.42 -17.26 7.30
CA ARG A 4 -2.67 -16.06 6.47
C ARG A 4 -4.05 -15.44 6.71
N ARG A 5 -5.09 -16.26 6.86
CA ARG A 5 -6.44 -15.78 7.20
C ARG A 5 -6.42 -15.11 8.57
N ASP A 6 -5.74 -15.74 9.54
CA ASP A 6 -5.68 -15.20 10.90
C ASP A 6 -4.85 -13.91 10.97
N MET A 7 -3.76 -13.81 10.19
CA MET A 7 -3.02 -12.55 10.02
C MET A 7 -3.89 -11.43 9.45
N LEU A 8 -4.70 -11.71 8.43
CA LEU A 8 -5.63 -10.74 7.86
C LEU A 8 -6.69 -10.31 8.90
N SER A 9 -7.25 -11.25 9.65
CA SER A 9 -8.21 -10.96 10.72
C SER A 9 -7.60 -10.08 11.82
N MET A 10 -6.36 -10.38 12.25
CA MET A 10 -5.63 -9.57 13.23
C MET A 10 -5.34 -8.17 12.68
N TYR A 11 -4.97 -8.07 11.40
CA TYR A 11 -4.74 -6.80 10.71
C TYR A 11 -6.00 -5.94 10.67
N LEU A 12 -7.12 -6.50 10.19
CA LEU A 12 -8.40 -5.79 10.11
C LEU A 12 -8.86 -5.34 11.50
N LYS A 13 -8.76 -6.21 12.50
CA LYS A 13 -9.08 -5.85 13.89
C LYS A 13 -8.23 -4.66 14.35
N ARG A 14 -6.92 -4.66 14.06
CA ARG A 14 -6.03 -3.57 14.45
C ARG A 14 -6.39 -2.25 13.77
N ILE A 15 -6.60 -2.23 12.46
CA ILE A 15 -6.87 -0.97 11.75
C ILE A 15 -8.27 -0.40 12.04
N LEU A 16 -9.28 -1.28 12.20
CA LEU A 16 -10.66 -0.86 12.42
C LEU A 16 -10.94 -0.47 13.89
N THR A 17 -10.10 -0.88 14.83
CA THR A 17 -10.23 -0.51 16.25
C THR A 17 -9.25 0.58 16.68
N GLN A 18 -8.35 1.01 15.79
CA GLN A 18 -7.38 2.06 16.08
C GLN A 18 -8.08 3.39 16.35
N ARG A 19 -7.76 4.00 17.50
CA ARG A 19 -8.27 5.33 17.89
C ARG A 19 -7.28 6.45 17.57
N ASP A 20 -5.98 6.19 17.70
CA ASP A 20 -4.94 7.20 17.57
C ASP A 20 -4.20 7.07 16.24
N TRP A 21 -4.30 8.11 15.40
CA TRP A 21 -3.59 8.19 14.11
C TRP A 21 -2.23 8.89 14.29
N ASN A 22 -1.35 8.27 15.06
CA ASN A 22 -0.01 8.78 15.32
C ASN A 22 1.03 8.23 14.32
N ASP A 23 2.23 8.80 14.35
CA ASP A 23 3.34 8.39 13.47
C ASP A 23 3.67 6.90 13.60
N THR A 24 3.53 6.32 14.80
CA THR A 24 3.78 4.88 15.03
C THR A 24 2.77 4.02 14.28
N PHE A 25 1.50 4.42 14.25
CA PHE A 25 0.46 3.72 13.49
C PHE A 25 0.65 3.88 11.98
N LEU A 26 1.02 5.07 11.51
CA LEU A 26 1.33 5.31 10.10
C LEU A 26 2.56 4.50 9.64
N GLN A 27 3.60 4.42 10.47
CA GLN A 27 4.76 3.55 10.22
C GLN A 27 4.37 2.08 10.18
N TYR A 28 3.46 1.64 11.06
CA TYR A 28 2.92 0.29 11.01
C TYR A 28 2.20 0.01 9.68
N LEU A 29 1.30 0.89 9.23
CA LEU A 29 0.61 0.75 7.94
C LEU A 29 1.61 0.65 6.78
N SER A 30 2.61 1.54 6.76
CA SER A 30 3.69 1.52 5.78
C SER A 30 4.46 0.20 5.81
N GLN A 31 4.79 -0.32 6.98
CA GLN A 31 5.50 -1.60 7.12
C GLN A 31 4.68 -2.78 6.60
N ILE A 32 3.35 -2.77 6.76
CA ILE A 32 2.49 -3.81 6.16
C ILE A 32 2.54 -3.76 4.63
N GLY A 33 2.63 -2.57 4.01
CA GLY A 33 2.87 -2.48 2.57
C GLY A 33 4.21 -3.10 2.17
N LYS A 34 5.26 -2.80 2.93
CA LYS A 34 6.63 -3.25 2.68
C LYS A 34 6.82 -4.77 2.78
N ILE A 35 6.09 -5.47 3.66
CA ILE A 35 6.23 -6.94 3.80
C ILE A 35 5.66 -7.72 2.59
N HIS A 36 4.87 -7.08 1.73
CA HIS A 36 4.34 -7.69 0.51
C HIS A 36 5.28 -7.49 -0.70
N THR A 37 6.37 -6.75 -0.50
CA THR A 37 7.44 -6.55 -1.49
C THR A 37 8.70 -7.31 -1.09
N ASP A 38 9.68 -7.32 -2.00
CA ASP A 38 11.02 -7.88 -1.77
C ASP A 38 11.90 -7.06 -0.81
N GLN A 39 11.40 -5.95 -0.25
CA GLN A 39 12.20 -4.99 0.54
C GLN A 39 12.25 -5.27 2.04
N ALA A 40 11.35 -6.09 2.57
CA ALA A 40 11.32 -6.44 4.00
C ALA A 40 10.77 -7.84 4.31
N GLY A 41 10.27 -8.56 3.30
CA GLY A 41 9.77 -9.93 3.45
C GLY A 41 10.86 -10.99 3.31
N SER A 42 10.45 -12.25 3.53
CA SER A 42 11.15 -13.38 2.90
C SER A 42 11.19 -13.14 1.39
N ALA A 43 12.31 -13.40 0.71
CA ALA A 43 12.38 -13.34 -0.76
C ALA A 43 11.32 -14.22 -1.46
N SER A 44 10.68 -15.14 -0.73
CA SER A 44 9.55 -15.96 -1.19
C SER A 44 8.19 -15.25 -1.18
N ILE A 45 8.08 -14.02 -0.67
CA ILE A 45 6.83 -13.24 -0.59
C ILE A 45 7.04 -11.96 -1.37
N ASN A 46 6.83 -12.03 -2.69
CA ASN A 46 6.74 -10.89 -3.58
C ASN A 46 5.38 -10.97 -4.28
N VAL A 47 4.44 -10.10 -3.88
CA VAL A 47 3.07 -10.10 -4.39
C VAL A 47 2.90 -8.91 -5.31
N ASP A 48 2.47 -9.13 -6.56
CA ASP A 48 2.20 -8.02 -7.47
C ASP A 48 1.15 -7.07 -6.91
N TYR A 49 1.39 -5.77 -7.07
CA TYR A 49 0.53 -4.71 -6.56
C TYR A 49 -0.92 -4.85 -7.06
N MET A 50 -1.13 -5.38 -8.27
CA MET A 50 -2.47 -5.67 -8.80
C MET A 50 -3.28 -6.60 -7.87
N HIS A 51 -2.64 -7.64 -7.32
CA HIS A 51 -3.30 -8.59 -6.42
C HIS A 51 -3.60 -7.97 -5.05
N ILE A 52 -2.70 -7.12 -4.55
CA ILE A 52 -2.94 -6.33 -3.35
C ILE A 52 -4.16 -5.42 -3.53
N ASN A 53 -4.22 -4.67 -4.63
CA ASN A 53 -5.36 -3.80 -4.92
C ASN A 53 -6.68 -4.56 -5.07
N ALA A 54 -6.65 -5.70 -5.75
CA ALA A 54 -7.84 -6.54 -5.89
C ALA A 54 -8.35 -6.99 -4.51
N LEU A 55 -7.46 -7.39 -3.60
CA LEU A 55 -7.84 -7.78 -2.24
C LEU A 55 -8.37 -6.59 -1.43
N LEU A 56 -7.71 -5.42 -1.48
CA LEU A 56 -8.16 -4.24 -0.76
C LEU A 56 -9.54 -3.78 -1.22
N GLY A 57 -9.77 -3.73 -2.54
CA GLY A 57 -11.08 -3.40 -3.10
C GLY A 57 -12.17 -4.40 -2.71
N TYR A 58 -11.84 -5.69 -2.69
CA TYR A 58 -12.77 -6.73 -2.22
C TYR A 58 -13.13 -6.54 -0.74
N LEU A 59 -12.15 -6.27 0.13
CA LEU A 59 -12.38 -6.06 1.56
C LEU A 59 -13.17 -4.79 1.85
N GLU A 60 -12.85 -3.70 1.16
CA GLU A 60 -13.60 -2.45 1.25
C GLU A 60 -15.07 -2.67 0.85
N HIS A 61 -15.30 -3.34 -0.28
CA HIS A 61 -16.64 -3.63 -0.76
C HIS A 61 -17.44 -4.48 0.23
N LEU A 62 -16.85 -5.57 0.76
CA LEU A 62 -17.51 -6.41 1.76
C LEU A 62 -17.88 -5.63 3.03
N LEU A 63 -16.99 -4.77 3.52
CA LEU A 63 -17.27 -3.97 4.71
C LEU A 63 -18.41 -2.97 4.45
N ILE A 64 -18.42 -2.34 3.27
CA ILE A 64 -19.51 -1.43 2.87
C ILE A 64 -20.83 -2.19 2.77
N ASP A 65 -20.85 -3.36 2.13
CA ASP A 65 -22.06 -4.19 1.97
C ASP A 65 -22.65 -4.57 3.35
N VAL A 66 -21.82 -5.09 4.25
CA VAL A 66 -22.24 -5.45 5.62
C VAL A 66 -22.81 -4.24 6.37
N LEU A 67 -22.19 -3.06 6.24
CA LEU A 67 -22.68 -1.83 6.87
C LEU A 67 -24.02 -1.38 6.29
N CYS A 68 -24.22 -1.51 4.97
CA CYS A 68 -25.47 -1.18 4.31
C CYS A 68 -26.62 -2.09 4.76
N THR A 69 -26.35 -3.40 4.92
CA THR A 69 -27.35 -4.39 5.36
C THR A 69 -27.62 -4.37 6.87
N THR A 70 -26.88 -3.56 7.64
CA THR A 70 -27.05 -3.48 9.09
C THR A 70 -28.17 -2.49 9.45
N ASP A 71 -29.23 -3.00 10.08
CA ASP A 71 -30.40 -2.20 10.51
C ASP A 71 -30.28 -1.64 11.94
N THR A 72 -29.21 -1.99 12.65
CA THR A 72 -29.01 -1.60 14.06
C THR A 72 -28.36 -0.23 14.26
N ILE A 73 -27.90 0.40 13.18
CA ILE A 73 -27.15 1.67 13.19
C ILE A 73 -27.97 2.73 12.45
N ASP A 74 -28.08 3.93 13.02
CA ASP A 74 -28.79 5.03 12.38
C ASP A 74 -28.09 5.49 11.08
N GLU A 75 -28.86 6.01 10.13
CA GLU A 75 -28.37 6.38 8.80
C GLU A 75 -27.28 7.46 8.80
N LYS A 76 -27.26 8.36 9.78
CA LYS A 76 -26.22 9.39 9.89
C LYS A 76 -24.90 8.76 10.31
N THR A 77 -24.92 7.90 11.33
CA THR A 77 -23.74 7.16 11.78
C THR A 77 -23.26 6.20 10.70
N LYS A 78 -24.17 5.46 10.06
CA LYS A 78 -23.86 4.54 8.95
C LYS A 78 -23.10 5.27 7.84
N ARG A 79 -23.61 6.41 7.36
CA ARG A 79 -22.94 7.24 6.37
C ARG A 79 -21.54 7.69 6.81
N GLY A 80 -21.40 8.10 8.07
CA GLY A 80 -20.10 8.48 8.65
C GLY A 80 -19.10 7.32 8.63
N ILE A 81 -19.55 6.11 8.98
CA ILE A 81 -18.72 4.91 8.95
C ILE A 81 -18.32 4.56 7.51
N LEU A 82 -19.24 4.59 6.55
CA LEU A 82 -18.91 4.34 5.14
C LEU A 82 -17.79 5.26 4.64
N MET A 83 -17.91 6.56 4.91
CA MET A 83 -16.89 7.53 4.51
C MET A 83 -15.55 7.30 5.22
N ALA A 84 -15.57 6.89 6.50
CA ALA A 84 -14.36 6.60 7.26
C ALA A 84 -13.65 5.34 6.73
N VAL A 85 -14.40 4.27 6.45
CA VAL A 85 -13.89 3.02 5.87
C VAL A 85 -13.25 3.29 4.51
N ASN A 86 -13.93 4.01 3.62
CA ASN A 86 -13.38 4.37 2.31
C ASN A 86 -12.06 5.13 2.44
N LYS A 87 -12.00 6.18 3.28
CA LYS A 87 -10.76 6.93 3.53
C LYS A 87 -9.64 6.06 4.07
N LEU A 88 -9.94 5.14 4.99
CA LEU A 88 -8.96 4.23 5.55
C LEU A 88 -8.29 3.36 4.47
N PHE A 89 -9.09 2.73 3.60
CA PHE A 89 -8.54 1.88 2.53
C PHE A 89 -7.75 2.68 1.49
N TRP A 90 -8.17 3.90 1.18
CA TRP A 90 -7.41 4.81 0.31
C TRP A 90 -6.04 5.18 0.91
N ILE A 91 -6.01 5.58 2.18
CA ILE A 91 -4.76 5.93 2.88
C ILE A 91 -3.84 4.72 2.97
N GLN A 92 -4.38 3.55 3.32
CA GLN A 92 -3.63 2.30 3.35
C GLN A 92 -3.03 1.98 1.98
N ASN A 93 -3.81 2.12 0.91
CA ASN A 93 -3.36 1.85 -0.44
C ASN A 93 -2.21 2.79 -0.86
N ASP A 94 -2.28 4.07 -0.49
CA ASP A 94 -1.21 5.04 -0.75
C ASP A 94 0.10 4.60 -0.11
N PHE A 95 0.08 4.20 1.17
CA PHE A 95 1.26 3.67 1.86
C PHE A 95 1.82 2.42 1.18
N PHE A 96 0.96 1.53 0.71
CA PHE A 96 1.41 0.30 0.05
C PHE A 96 2.09 0.64 -1.28
N THR A 97 1.47 1.50 -2.08
CA THR A 97 1.95 1.94 -3.39
C THR A 97 3.37 2.53 -3.32
N MET A 98 3.68 3.29 -2.26
CA MET A 98 5.02 3.86 -2.07
C MET A 98 6.13 2.80 -2.13
N HIS A 99 5.91 1.61 -1.55
CA HIS A 99 6.90 0.53 -1.56
C HIS A 99 7.02 -0.15 -2.92
N TYR A 100 5.94 -0.23 -3.69
CA TYR A 100 5.94 -0.78 -5.05
C TYR A 100 6.57 0.15 -6.09
N LEU A 101 6.51 1.47 -5.90
CA LEU A 101 7.18 2.42 -6.79
C LEU A 101 8.70 2.47 -6.56
N ILE A 102 9.14 2.28 -5.31
CA ILE A 102 10.57 2.26 -4.96
C ILE A 102 11.28 1.05 -5.58
N SER A 103 10.65 -0.14 -5.57
CA SER A 103 11.23 -1.34 -6.19
C SER A 103 11.41 -1.18 -7.71
N VAL A 104 10.45 -0.52 -8.39
CA VAL A 104 10.56 -0.20 -9.82
C VAL A 104 11.75 0.74 -10.09
N LYS A 105 11.97 1.76 -9.25
CA LYS A 105 13.09 2.69 -9.41
C LYS A 105 14.45 2.01 -9.18
N ALA A 106 14.54 1.07 -8.24
CA ALA A 106 15.77 0.34 -7.95
C ALA A 106 16.14 -0.69 -9.03
N SER A 107 15.14 -1.27 -9.70
CA SER A 107 15.32 -2.26 -10.78
C SER A 107 15.52 -1.65 -12.17
N THR A 108 15.22 -0.36 -12.35
CA THR A 108 15.49 0.35 -13.61
C THR A 108 16.98 0.73 -13.68
N PRO A 109 17.75 0.21 -14.67
CA PRO A 109 19.13 0.64 -14.83
C PRO A 109 19.15 2.14 -15.10
N SER A 110 19.98 2.89 -14.36
CA SER A 110 20.18 4.31 -14.71
C SER A 110 20.68 4.37 -16.15
N ARG A 111 19.92 5.02 -17.03
CA ARG A 111 20.35 5.31 -18.39
C ARG A 111 21.58 6.18 -18.27
N LYS A 112 22.78 5.60 -18.38
CA LYS A 112 24.02 6.36 -18.48
C LYS A 112 23.86 7.28 -19.69
N THR A 113 23.68 8.57 -19.44
CA THR A 113 23.89 9.59 -20.47
C THR A 113 25.36 9.52 -20.83
N SER A 114 25.66 8.90 -21.97
CA SER A 114 26.97 8.98 -22.60
C SER A 114 27.19 10.43 -23.01
N GLU A 115 27.82 11.22 -22.15
CA GLU A 115 28.47 12.46 -22.54
C GLU A 115 29.59 12.08 -23.50
N THR A 116 29.36 12.28 -24.80
CA THR A 116 30.41 12.27 -25.80
C THR A 116 31.37 13.40 -25.46
N GLU A 117 32.52 13.04 -24.88
CA GLU A 117 33.72 13.86 -24.78
C GLU A 117 34.06 14.38 -26.18
N LYS A 118 33.73 15.64 -26.45
CA LYS A 118 34.23 16.36 -27.62
C LYS A 118 35.71 16.63 -27.36
N THR A 119 36.57 15.80 -27.93
CA THR A 119 38.00 16.08 -28.02
C THR A 119 38.21 17.25 -28.94
N THR A 120 38.37 18.45 -28.36
CA THR A 120 38.79 19.64 -29.09
C THR A 120 40.26 19.52 -29.46
N LYS A 121 40.56 18.89 -30.60
CA LYS A 121 41.82 19.09 -31.32
C LYS A 121 41.60 20.19 -32.35
N CYS A 122 41.88 21.43 -31.96
CA CYS A 122 42.08 22.50 -32.94
C CYS A 122 43.59 22.73 -33.07
N CYS A 123 44.18 22.11 -34.08
CA CYS A 123 45.48 22.52 -34.62
C CYS A 123 45.16 23.61 -35.63
N TRP A 124 45.49 24.87 -35.38
CA TRP A 124 45.83 25.88 -36.39
C TRP A 124 46.55 27.05 -35.71
N ILE A 125 47.73 27.34 -36.27
CA ILE A 125 48.74 28.39 -35.96
C ILE A 125 49.86 27.90 -35.03
#